data_AF-A0A830CUU4-F1
#
_entry.id   AF-A0A830CUU4-F1
#
_cell.length_a   1.000
_cell.length_b   1.000
_cell.length_c   1.000
_cell.angle_alpha   90.00
_cell.angle_beta   90.00
_cell.angle_gamma   90.00
#
_symmetry.space_group_name_H-M   'P 1'
#
loop_
_entity.id
_entity.type
_entity.pdbx_description
1 polymer ?
#
loop_
_entity_poly.entity_id
_entity_poly.type
_entity_poly.pdbx_seq_one_letter_code
_entity_poly.pdbx_strand_id
1 'polypeptide(L)'
;MPSSVASNHPCRPEDLIGRLSSTHTPCEAKLKALRDLKNQIIGNRTKKLAFLKLGAVPSVVAALSSSSAAAAGGGDNLEFHESVLVQSAAIAGSFACGLDAGVKAVLDAGAFPLLLKLIFHHNEKVADAGARSLKMIYQSKLTPKFDFHHDKNIEFLISLLNSENENVTGLGASIITHSCHTNTEQQLLSEAGVIKRLVFLLGGSLIQRDASLESLAAVVKDNPKVASSLVLPENGRELNAVIEMTNDKNPRTRLLACTCLINIRNTSVSYHQDSGIKNKLVLILLELLDDPGQVGDEVPFVLCNLIAEKEDMQKLAFDANVVEKLCANLEKGSFQAKRLQGIFLALADICSKLECCRDKVLHLEALNFVTEALAHDSADVRAAACIFLMNVSRSVKNLSAGHFMNETITVPLVQLLYDSCSFVQIAALRAISNVVVDFMTHKSLFMQCGGVKQLVQLSRSMESAIRVNAVWALKNLAFLVNNRCKEEILLELSTSTLASLITDPEASVQEQALALVRNLVDGTLNSIEYVFGENGLLLHAIGRHLRNSSKSEVLVQCMYILSNVASGNEHHKEAVMSHLFPQAGNDTENVLIKVIELRNAGILSELKNMFNDPCLDVKLQSRRLLDR
;
A
#
# COMPACT_ATOMS: atom_id res chain seq x y z
N MET A 1 60.96 -8.04 -36.61
CA MET A 1 59.88 -8.72 -35.88
C MET A 1 58.90 -7.66 -35.39
N PRO A 2 57.68 -7.56 -35.91
CA PRO A 2 56.70 -6.63 -35.39
C PRO A 2 55.96 -7.25 -34.19
N SER A 3 55.87 -6.46 -33.13
CA SER A 3 55.09 -6.63 -31.92
C SER A 3 53.62 -6.94 -32.20
N SER A 4 53.10 -8.03 -31.62
CA SER A 4 51.69 -8.40 -31.66
C SER A 4 50.86 -7.39 -30.85
N VAL A 5 50.08 -6.59 -31.56
CA VAL A 5 49.03 -5.74 -31.00
C VAL A 5 47.94 -6.64 -30.40
N ALA A 6 47.68 -6.51 -29.10
CA ALA A 6 46.59 -7.21 -28.43
C ALA A 6 45.24 -6.75 -29.00
N SER A 7 44.48 -7.68 -29.58
CA SER A 7 43.16 -7.43 -30.13
C SER A 7 42.13 -7.16 -29.01
N ASN A 8 41.66 -5.91 -28.91
CA ASN A 8 40.53 -5.49 -28.07
C ASN A 8 39.18 -5.88 -28.72
N HIS A 9 38.94 -7.17 -28.96
CA HIS A 9 37.58 -7.64 -29.25
C HIS A 9 36.88 -8.01 -27.94
N PRO A 10 35.61 -7.58 -27.70
CA PRO A 10 34.86 -8.01 -26.54
C PRO A 10 34.68 -9.53 -26.59
N CYS A 11 35.19 -10.23 -25.57
CA CYS A 11 35.11 -11.68 -25.46
C CYS A 11 33.63 -12.11 -25.43
N ARG A 12 33.25 -13.15 -26.20
CA ARG A 12 31.85 -13.59 -26.28
C ARG A 12 31.36 -14.07 -24.89
N PRO A 13 30.08 -13.85 -24.54
CA PRO A 13 29.52 -14.27 -23.26
C PRO A 13 29.75 -15.76 -22.93
N GLU A 14 29.63 -16.63 -23.94
CA GLU A 14 29.81 -18.08 -23.81
C GLU A 14 31.27 -18.44 -23.51
N ASP A 15 32.23 -17.74 -24.14
CA ASP A 15 33.66 -17.96 -23.92
C ASP A 15 34.06 -17.58 -22.48
N LEU A 16 33.46 -16.52 -21.93
CA LEU A 16 33.70 -16.09 -20.55
C LEU A 16 33.19 -17.13 -19.55
N ILE A 17 31.99 -17.67 -19.77
CA ILE A 17 31.41 -18.70 -18.91
C ILE A 17 32.24 -19.99 -19.01
N GLY A 18 32.62 -20.41 -20.21
CA GLY A 18 33.46 -21.60 -20.42
C GLY A 18 34.80 -21.54 -19.67
N ARG A 19 35.44 -20.36 -19.62
CA ARG A 19 36.69 -20.13 -18.86
C ARG A 19 36.49 -20.18 -17.34
N LEU A 20 35.32 -19.82 -16.84
CA LEU A 20 35.00 -19.91 -15.41
C LEU A 20 34.68 -21.35 -14.98
N SER A 21 34.00 -22.10 -15.86
CA SER A 21 33.57 -23.48 -15.60
C SER A 21 34.70 -24.51 -15.66
N SER A 22 35.81 -24.20 -16.33
CA SER A 22 36.92 -25.15 -16.49
C SER A 22 37.79 -25.25 -15.22
N THR A 23 38.02 -26.48 -14.77
CA THR A 23 38.87 -26.81 -13.63
C THR A 23 40.36 -26.58 -13.92
N HIS A 24 40.78 -26.64 -15.18
CA HIS A 24 42.17 -26.50 -15.61
C HIS A 24 42.58 -25.05 -15.92
N THR A 25 41.67 -24.09 -15.85
CA THR A 25 41.99 -22.69 -16.16
C THR A 25 42.83 -22.07 -15.03
N PRO A 26 43.98 -21.45 -15.35
CA PRO A 26 44.82 -20.77 -14.36
C PRO A 26 44.06 -19.70 -13.57
N CYS A 27 44.44 -19.48 -12.31
CA CYS A 27 43.79 -18.52 -11.42
C CYS A 27 43.76 -17.10 -12.04
N GLU A 28 44.83 -16.68 -12.70
CA GLU A 28 44.92 -15.40 -13.42
C GLU A 28 43.89 -15.28 -14.56
N ALA A 29 43.71 -16.35 -15.34
CA ALA A 29 42.75 -16.38 -16.44
C ALA A 29 41.31 -16.36 -15.92
N LYS A 30 41.03 -17.04 -14.80
CA LYS A 30 39.73 -16.95 -14.10
C LYS A 30 39.48 -15.54 -13.59
N LEU A 31 40.47 -14.92 -12.95
CA LEU A 31 40.36 -13.55 -12.44
C LEU A 31 40.09 -12.54 -13.56
N LYS A 32 40.76 -12.68 -14.72
CA LYS A 32 40.50 -11.86 -15.90
C LYS A 32 39.06 -12.04 -16.41
N ALA A 33 38.60 -13.28 -16.53
CA ALA A 33 37.23 -13.57 -16.97
C ALA A 33 36.17 -12.98 -16.02
N LEU A 34 36.38 -13.05 -14.70
CA LEU A 34 35.50 -12.43 -13.70
C LEU A 34 35.47 -10.91 -13.85
N ARG A 35 36.62 -10.25 -14.02
CA ARG A 35 36.69 -8.80 -14.24
C ARG A 35 35.94 -8.38 -15.51
N ASP A 36 36.12 -9.12 -16.59
CA ASP A 36 35.43 -8.87 -17.86
C ASP A 36 33.92 -9.06 -17.73
N LEU A 37 33.47 -10.12 -17.05
CA LEU A 37 32.05 -10.34 -16.76
C LEU A 37 31.46 -9.21 -15.91
N LYS A 38 32.13 -8.84 -14.83
CA LYS A 38 31.72 -7.74 -13.94
C LYS A 38 31.48 -6.44 -14.72
N ASN A 39 32.43 -6.08 -15.59
CA ASN A 39 32.35 -4.86 -16.40
C ASN A 39 31.18 -4.88 -17.39
N GLN A 40 30.69 -6.06 -17.78
CA GLN A 40 29.54 -6.18 -18.67
C GLN A 40 28.19 -6.12 -17.95
N ILE A 41 28.11 -6.58 -16.70
CA ILE A 41 26.83 -6.72 -16.00
C ILE A 41 26.49 -5.55 -15.05
N ILE A 42 27.50 -4.84 -14.52
CA ILE A 42 27.24 -3.75 -13.59
C ILE A 42 26.46 -2.64 -14.29
N GLY A 43 25.36 -2.20 -13.66
CA GLY A 43 24.48 -1.16 -14.18
C GLY A 43 23.60 -1.55 -15.38
N ASN A 44 23.69 -2.80 -15.88
CA ASN A 44 22.96 -3.20 -17.09
C ASN A 44 22.01 -4.40 -16.84
N ARG A 45 20.74 -4.11 -16.60
CA ARG A 45 19.70 -5.12 -16.31
C ARG A 45 19.52 -6.15 -17.44
N THR A 46 19.55 -5.71 -18.71
CA THR A 46 19.37 -6.59 -19.87
C THR A 46 20.51 -7.59 -19.99
N LYS A 47 21.76 -7.13 -19.82
CA LYS A 47 22.94 -8.02 -19.82
C LYS A 47 22.92 -8.98 -18.63
N LYS A 48 22.55 -8.52 -17.43
CA LYS A 48 22.37 -9.40 -16.26
C LYS A 48 21.42 -10.56 -16.60
N LEU A 49 20.26 -10.27 -17.19
CA LEU A 49 19.29 -11.28 -17.61
C LEU A 49 19.83 -12.24 -18.68
N ALA A 50 20.58 -11.73 -19.65
CA ALA A 50 21.20 -12.56 -20.69
C ALA A 50 22.23 -13.54 -20.10
N PHE A 51 23.17 -13.04 -19.30
CA PHE A 51 24.18 -13.88 -18.64
C PHE A 51 23.56 -14.87 -17.64
N LEU A 52 22.45 -14.49 -17.00
CA LEU A 52 21.71 -15.38 -16.12
C LEU A 52 21.12 -16.57 -16.89
N LYS A 53 20.53 -16.33 -18.08
CA LYS A 53 20.03 -17.41 -18.96
C LYS A 53 21.14 -18.32 -19.47
N LEU A 54 22.35 -17.80 -19.65
CA LEU A 54 23.52 -18.58 -20.07
C LEU A 54 24.17 -19.38 -18.93
N GLY A 55 23.64 -19.33 -17.71
CA GLY A 55 24.18 -20.10 -16.58
C GLY A 55 25.45 -19.50 -15.96
N ALA A 56 25.66 -18.18 -16.08
CA ALA A 56 26.84 -17.53 -15.50
C ALA A 56 26.92 -17.63 -13.97
N VAL A 57 25.77 -17.60 -13.28
CA VAL A 57 25.72 -17.59 -11.79
C VAL A 57 26.33 -18.87 -11.19
N PRO A 58 25.91 -20.09 -11.58
CA PRO A 58 26.57 -21.32 -11.13
C PRO A 58 28.09 -21.33 -11.33
N SER A 59 28.60 -20.87 -12.48
CA SER A 59 30.05 -20.83 -12.76
C SER A 59 30.79 -19.85 -11.85
N VAL A 60 30.18 -18.69 -11.54
CA VAL A 60 30.74 -17.71 -10.60
C VAL A 60 30.77 -18.29 -9.18
N VAL A 61 29.71 -18.99 -8.76
CA VAL A 61 29.66 -19.59 -7.41
C VAL A 61 30.62 -20.77 -7.28
N ALA A 62 30.82 -21.55 -8.34
CA ALA A 62 31.86 -22.59 -8.38
C ALA A 62 33.27 -21.99 -8.24
N ALA A 63 33.55 -20.87 -8.93
CA ALA A 63 34.81 -20.14 -8.77
C ALA A 63 34.99 -19.62 -7.33
N LEU A 64 33.92 -19.10 -6.72
CA LEU A 64 33.93 -18.65 -5.32
C LEU A 64 34.24 -19.80 -4.34
N SER A 65 33.57 -20.95 -4.51
CA SER A 65 33.75 -22.14 -3.68
C SER A 65 35.18 -22.68 -3.77
N SER A 66 35.68 -22.85 -5.00
CA SER A 66 37.04 -23.38 -5.24
C SER A 66 38.13 -22.49 -4.64
N SER A 67 38.04 -21.16 -4.79
CA SER A 67 38.98 -20.23 -4.19
C SER A 67 38.85 -20.13 -2.67
N SER A 68 37.64 -20.31 -2.12
CA SER A 68 37.43 -20.30 -0.66
C SER A 68 38.08 -21.53 -0.01
N ALA A 69 38.03 -22.69 -0.68
CA ALA A 69 38.72 -23.90 -0.23
C ALA A 69 40.24 -23.75 -0.34
N ALA A 70 40.75 -23.19 -1.44
CA ALA A 70 42.18 -23.00 -1.67
C ALA A 70 42.82 -21.98 -0.71
N ALA A 71 42.14 -20.86 -0.43
CA ALA A 71 42.62 -19.83 0.49
C ALA A 71 42.75 -20.33 1.93
N ALA A 72 41.92 -21.28 2.36
CA ALA A 72 42.01 -21.90 3.68
C ALA A 72 43.26 -22.79 3.86
N GLY A 73 43.91 -23.21 2.75
CA GLY A 73 45.08 -24.09 2.76
C GLY A 73 46.44 -23.36 2.87
N GLY A 74 46.47 -22.03 2.86
CA GLY A 74 47.68 -21.23 3.15
C GLY A 74 48.83 -21.32 2.13
N GLY A 75 48.56 -21.69 0.87
CA GLY A 75 49.60 -21.90 -0.16
C GLY A 75 50.04 -20.65 -0.94
N ASP A 76 51.07 -20.83 -1.77
CA ASP A 76 51.51 -19.84 -2.77
C ASP A 76 50.33 -19.48 -3.70
N ASN A 77 50.12 -18.18 -3.95
CA ASN A 77 48.98 -17.55 -4.67
C ASN A 77 47.76 -17.11 -3.83
N LEU A 78 47.88 -16.99 -2.50
CA LEU A 78 46.81 -16.49 -1.63
C LEU A 78 46.18 -15.18 -2.14
N GLU A 79 46.99 -14.19 -2.53
CA GLU A 79 46.51 -12.88 -3.02
C GLU A 79 45.65 -12.99 -4.30
N PHE A 80 45.97 -13.94 -5.19
CA PHE A 80 45.17 -14.21 -6.39
C PHE A 80 43.84 -14.86 -6.02
N HIS A 81 43.84 -15.81 -5.08
CA HIS A 81 42.61 -16.43 -4.61
C HIS A 81 41.70 -15.42 -3.89
N GLU A 82 42.26 -14.55 -3.05
CA GLU A 82 41.52 -13.45 -2.41
C GLU A 82 40.93 -12.49 -3.45
N SER A 83 41.69 -12.16 -4.52
CA SER A 83 41.18 -11.36 -5.63
C SER A 83 40.02 -12.04 -6.36
N VAL A 84 40.08 -13.36 -6.57
CA VAL A 84 38.99 -14.15 -7.16
C VAL A 84 37.77 -14.16 -6.25
N LEU A 85 37.95 -14.29 -4.93
CA LEU A 85 36.87 -14.20 -3.94
C LEU A 85 36.15 -12.85 -4.03
N VAL A 86 36.91 -11.76 -4.03
CA VAL A 86 36.37 -10.39 -4.14
C VAL A 86 35.55 -10.20 -5.41
N GLN A 87 36.09 -10.60 -6.57
CA GLN A 87 35.36 -10.43 -7.84
C GLN A 87 34.14 -11.34 -7.92
N SER A 88 34.24 -12.59 -7.47
CA SER A 88 33.13 -13.56 -7.53
C SER A 88 31.98 -13.13 -6.63
N ALA A 89 32.27 -12.70 -5.40
CA ALA A 89 31.27 -12.15 -4.49
C ALA A 89 30.58 -10.93 -5.12
N ALA A 90 31.35 -9.94 -5.59
CA ALA A 90 30.80 -8.73 -6.20
C ALA A 90 29.90 -9.02 -7.42
N ILE A 91 30.23 -10.04 -8.23
CA ILE A 91 29.41 -10.47 -9.36
C ILE A 91 28.11 -11.13 -8.88
N ALA A 92 28.17 -12.01 -7.88
CA ALA A 92 26.98 -12.62 -7.29
C ALA A 92 26.03 -11.56 -6.71
N GLY A 93 26.56 -10.60 -5.94
CA GLY A 93 25.79 -9.44 -5.46
C GLY A 93 25.18 -8.61 -6.60
N SER A 94 25.96 -8.36 -7.67
CA SER A 94 25.46 -7.63 -8.85
C SER A 94 24.29 -8.34 -9.52
N PHE A 95 24.32 -9.67 -9.66
CA PHE A 95 23.18 -10.43 -10.19
C PHE A 95 21.95 -10.33 -9.30
N ALA A 96 22.12 -10.34 -7.98
CA ALA A 96 21.04 -10.19 -7.00
C ALA A 96 20.43 -8.77 -6.96
N CYS A 97 21.25 -7.73 -7.20
CA CYS A 97 20.84 -6.33 -7.07
C CYS A 97 19.68 -5.95 -7.99
N GLY A 98 18.49 -5.72 -7.40
CA GLY A 98 17.30 -5.22 -8.07
C GLY A 98 16.64 -6.20 -9.05
N LEU A 99 16.93 -7.50 -8.94
CA LEU A 99 16.41 -8.53 -9.83
C LEU A 99 16.12 -9.83 -9.08
N ASP A 100 14.84 -10.10 -8.82
CA ASP A 100 14.41 -11.31 -8.09
C ASP A 100 14.83 -12.61 -8.78
N ALA A 101 14.80 -12.67 -10.11
CA ALA A 101 15.31 -13.82 -10.86
C ALA A 101 16.81 -14.06 -10.60
N GLY A 102 17.57 -12.97 -10.40
CA GLY A 102 18.98 -12.99 -10.03
C GLY A 102 19.20 -13.48 -8.61
N VAL A 103 18.42 -12.98 -7.66
CA VAL A 103 18.45 -13.45 -6.27
C VAL A 103 18.18 -14.94 -6.21
N LYS A 104 17.11 -15.40 -6.86
CA LYS A 104 16.78 -16.83 -6.95
C LYS A 104 17.94 -17.66 -7.49
N ALA A 105 18.53 -17.25 -8.63
CA ALA A 105 19.66 -17.98 -9.21
C ALA A 105 20.89 -18.02 -8.28
N VAL A 106 21.18 -16.94 -7.55
CA VAL A 106 22.29 -16.86 -6.60
C VAL A 106 22.06 -17.78 -5.39
N LEU A 107 20.82 -17.83 -4.89
CA LEU A 107 20.43 -18.73 -3.79
C LEU A 107 20.47 -20.20 -4.23
N ASP A 108 19.86 -20.53 -5.38
CA ASP A 108 19.80 -21.89 -5.94
C ASP A 108 21.21 -22.45 -6.23
N ALA A 109 22.15 -21.58 -6.62
CA ALA A 109 23.55 -21.96 -6.84
C ALA A 109 24.35 -22.20 -5.54
N GLY A 110 23.77 -21.97 -4.36
CA GLY A 110 24.43 -22.18 -3.07
C GLY A 110 25.42 -21.09 -2.67
N ALA A 111 25.27 -19.86 -3.19
CA ALA A 111 26.19 -18.77 -2.89
C ALA A 111 26.08 -18.26 -1.45
N PHE A 112 24.89 -18.33 -0.85
CA PHE A 112 24.59 -17.65 0.42
C PHE A 112 25.46 -18.13 1.60
N PRO A 113 25.63 -19.44 1.88
CA PRO A 113 26.52 -19.91 2.94
C PRO A 113 28.00 -19.56 2.68
N LEU A 114 28.42 -19.57 1.40
CA LEU A 114 29.78 -19.19 1.02
C LEU A 114 30.04 -17.71 1.31
N LEU A 115 29.11 -16.83 0.95
CA LEU A 115 29.20 -15.39 1.21
C LEU A 115 29.18 -15.08 2.71
N LEU A 116 28.36 -15.79 3.50
CA LEU A 116 28.39 -15.67 4.96
C LEU A 116 29.74 -16.04 5.55
N LYS A 117 30.42 -17.05 5.00
CA LYS A 117 31.78 -17.41 5.44
C LYS A 117 32.79 -16.29 5.15
N LEU A 118 32.63 -15.54 4.07
CA LEU A 118 33.58 -14.48 3.69
C LEU A 118 33.59 -13.30 4.66
N ILE A 119 32.50 -13.01 5.37
CA ILE A 119 32.43 -11.84 6.26
C ILE A 119 33.38 -11.93 7.45
N PHE A 120 33.85 -13.14 7.78
CA PHE A 120 34.83 -13.40 8.84
C PHE A 120 36.26 -13.61 8.31
N HIS A 121 36.49 -13.31 7.04
CA HIS A 121 37.80 -13.47 6.42
C HIS A 121 38.80 -12.43 6.95
N HIS A 122 40.05 -12.83 7.21
CA HIS A 122 41.10 -11.94 7.74
C HIS A 122 41.43 -10.77 6.80
N ASN A 123 41.38 -10.99 5.49
CA ASN A 123 41.49 -9.92 4.50
C ASN A 123 40.20 -9.09 4.43
N GLU A 124 40.28 -7.83 4.85
CA GLU A 124 39.17 -6.88 4.87
C GLU A 124 38.47 -6.71 3.51
N LYS A 125 39.20 -6.77 2.39
CA LYS A 125 38.62 -6.64 1.05
C LYS A 125 37.69 -7.81 0.72
N VAL A 126 38.03 -9.01 1.19
CA VAL A 126 37.22 -10.22 1.01
C VAL A 126 35.96 -10.13 1.87
N ALA A 127 36.11 -9.74 3.14
CA ALA A 127 34.99 -9.53 4.05
C ALA A 127 34.03 -8.45 3.53
N ASP A 128 34.57 -7.34 3.06
CA ASP A 128 33.84 -6.25 2.42
C ASP A 128 33.00 -6.72 1.22
N ALA A 129 33.63 -7.48 0.31
CA ALA A 129 32.95 -8.00 -0.87
C ALA A 129 31.82 -8.98 -0.50
N GLY A 130 32.04 -9.85 0.49
CA GLY A 130 31.02 -10.73 1.04
C GLY A 130 29.84 -9.95 1.62
N ALA A 131 30.11 -8.98 2.48
CA ALA A 131 29.10 -8.17 3.15
C ALA A 131 28.26 -7.34 2.18
N ARG A 132 28.89 -6.65 1.21
CA ARG A 132 28.17 -5.90 0.16
C ARG A 132 27.26 -6.80 -0.67
N SER A 133 27.72 -8.01 -1.00
CA SER A 133 26.94 -8.96 -1.80
C SER A 133 25.72 -9.48 -1.03
N LEU A 134 25.90 -9.80 0.24
CA LEU A 134 24.79 -10.21 1.12
C LEU A 134 23.77 -9.07 1.29
N LYS A 135 24.20 -7.81 1.46
CA LYS A 135 23.28 -6.65 1.51
C LYS A 135 22.40 -6.58 0.27
N MET A 136 22.97 -6.77 -0.92
CA MET A 136 22.22 -6.76 -2.18
C MET A 136 21.22 -7.93 -2.27
N ILE A 137 21.55 -9.09 -1.70
CA ILE A 137 20.64 -10.24 -1.63
C ILE A 137 19.46 -9.92 -0.69
N TYR A 138 19.74 -9.44 0.53
CA TYR A 138 18.71 -9.15 1.54
C TYR A 138 17.66 -8.11 1.12
N GLN A 139 17.91 -7.29 0.10
CA GLN A 139 16.91 -6.37 -0.46
C GLN A 139 15.70 -7.08 -1.10
N SER A 140 15.81 -8.36 -1.48
CA SER A 140 14.71 -9.13 -2.06
C SER A 140 13.97 -9.96 -1.01
N LYS A 141 12.65 -10.06 -1.19
CA LYS A 141 11.75 -10.89 -0.39
C LYS A 141 12.01 -12.40 -0.54
N LEU A 142 12.79 -12.81 -1.54
CA LEU A 142 13.16 -14.22 -1.77
C LEU A 142 14.29 -14.68 -0.85
N THR A 143 14.98 -13.76 -0.18
CA THR A 143 16.08 -14.09 0.72
C THR A 143 15.56 -14.85 1.94
N PRO A 144 16.28 -15.89 2.42
CA PRO A 144 15.92 -16.58 3.65
C PRO A 144 15.81 -15.58 4.81
N LYS A 145 14.68 -15.61 5.51
CA LYS A 145 14.44 -14.73 6.66
C LYS A 145 15.41 -15.08 7.78
N PHE A 146 15.99 -14.05 8.38
CA PHE A 146 16.80 -14.22 9.57
C PHE A 146 15.91 -14.43 10.79
N ASP A 147 16.21 -15.47 11.57
CA ASP A 147 15.45 -15.82 12.76
C ASP A 147 16.04 -15.15 14.01
N PHE A 148 15.27 -14.22 14.59
CA PHE A 148 15.65 -13.45 15.77
C PHE A 148 15.31 -14.14 17.11
N HIS A 149 14.62 -15.29 17.10
CA HIS A 149 14.16 -15.94 18.33
C HIS A 149 15.25 -16.75 19.05
N HIS A 150 16.37 -17.01 18.39
CA HIS A 150 17.49 -17.76 18.96
C HIS A 150 18.58 -16.81 19.45
N ASP A 151 18.99 -16.95 20.72
CA ASP A 151 20.03 -16.10 21.34
C ASP A 151 21.33 -16.08 20.54
N LYS A 152 21.77 -17.24 20.03
CA LYS A 152 22.99 -17.35 19.19
C LYS A 152 22.90 -16.51 17.90
N ASN A 153 21.71 -16.38 17.32
CA ASN A 153 21.51 -15.58 16.12
C ASN A 153 21.54 -14.08 16.46
N ILE A 154 21.00 -13.69 17.62
CA ILE A 154 21.11 -12.32 18.13
C ILE A 154 22.57 -11.97 18.47
N GLU A 155 23.32 -12.87 19.11
CA GLU A 155 24.76 -12.72 19.36
C GLU A 155 25.54 -12.55 18.05
N PHE A 156 25.24 -13.37 17.05
CA PHE A 156 25.80 -13.23 15.71
C PHE A 156 25.49 -11.85 15.11
N LEU A 157 24.24 -11.40 15.17
CA LEU A 157 23.82 -10.10 14.65
C LEU A 157 24.56 -8.95 15.36
N ILE A 158 24.67 -9.01 16.69
CA ILE A 158 25.43 -8.04 17.49
C ILE A 158 26.91 -8.04 17.08
N SER A 159 27.50 -9.22 16.81
CA SER A 159 28.88 -9.30 16.32
C SER A 159 29.08 -8.58 15.00
N LEU A 160 28.09 -8.63 14.08
CA LEU A 160 28.14 -7.88 12.83
C LEU A 160 28.07 -6.37 13.07
N LEU A 161 27.15 -5.92 13.93
CA LEU A 161 27.00 -4.51 14.28
C LEU A 161 28.21 -3.94 15.05
N ASN A 162 28.97 -4.81 15.73
CA ASN A 162 30.18 -4.46 16.46
C ASN A 162 31.46 -4.53 15.62
N SER A 163 31.38 -4.96 14.36
CA SER A 163 32.53 -5.02 13.45
C SER A 163 33.15 -3.64 13.21
N GLU A 164 34.46 -3.59 13.01
CA GLU A 164 35.17 -2.39 12.52
C GLU A 164 34.91 -2.15 11.02
N ASN A 165 34.49 -3.19 10.28
CA ASN A 165 34.22 -3.07 8.85
C ASN A 165 32.81 -2.49 8.61
N GLU A 166 32.77 -1.32 7.97
CA GLU A 166 31.54 -0.56 7.72
C GLU A 166 30.49 -1.32 6.88
N ASN A 167 30.93 -2.17 5.95
CA ASN A 167 30.01 -2.96 5.14
C ASN A 167 29.46 -4.16 5.90
N VAL A 168 30.21 -4.71 6.86
CA VAL A 168 29.73 -5.75 7.78
C VAL A 168 28.71 -5.16 8.76
N THR A 169 28.96 -3.99 9.35
CA THR A 169 27.95 -3.33 10.20
C THR A 169 26.71 -2.97 9.39
N GLY A 170 26.89 -2.47 8.15
CA GLY A 170 25.80 -2.21 7.22
C GLY A 170 25.03 -3.47 6.79
N LEU A 171 25.66 -4.65 6.78
CA LEU A 171 24.98 -5.92 6.57
C LEU A 171 24.09 -6.26 7.78
N GLY A 172 24.61 -6.15 9.00
CA GLY A 172 23.82 -6.36 10.22
C GLY A 172 22.55 -5.49 10.24
N ALA A 173 22.70 -4.20 9.91
CA ALA A 173 21.57 -3.28 9.78
C ALA A 173 20.57 -3.71 8.68
N SER A 174 21.06 -4.12 7.51
CA SER A 174 20.23 -4.59 6.39
C SER A 174 19.46 -5.89 6.70
N ILE A 175 20.06 -6.82 7.45
CA ILE A 175 19.39 -8.04 7.92
C ILE A 175 18.16 -7.67 8.76
N ILE A 176 18.32 -6.72 9.69
CA ILE A 176 17.23 -6.23 10.53
C ILE A 176 16.14 -5.59 9.65
N THR A 177 16.51 -4.65 8.77
CA THR A 177 15.57 -3.93 7.89
C THR A 177 14.67 -4.88 7.09
N HIS A 178 15.23 -5.98 6.59
CA HIS A 178 14.52 -6.86 5.65
C HIS A 178 13.98 -8.15 6.27
N SER A 179 14.37 -8.51 7.49
CA SER A 179 13.86 -9.71 8.17
C SER A 179 12.94 -9.40 9.36
N CYS A 180 13.02 -8.21 9.95
CA CYS A 180 12.21 -7.85 11.11
C CYS A 180 10.79 -7.44 10.69
N HIS A 181 9.78 -8.19 11.14
CA HIS A 181 8.39 -8.00 10.70
C HIS A 181 7.36 -8.03 11.84
N THR A 182 7.71 -8.60 12.99
CA THR A 182 6.76 -8.78 14.11
C THR A 182 7.12 -7.92 15.31
N ASN A 183 6.11 -7.56 16.08
CA ASN A 183 6.29 -6.82 17.32
C ASN A 183 7.17 -7.54 18.34
N THR A 184 7.19 -8.88 18.31
CA THR A 184 8.03 -9.72 19.18
C THR A 184 9.50 -9.63 18.77
N GLU A 185 9.82 -9.77 17.47
CA GLU A 185 11.20 -9.63 16.97
C GLU A 185 11.78 -8.24 17.29
N GLN A 186 10.98 -7.18 17.10
CA GLN A 186 11.38 -5.81 17.44
C GLN A 186 11.68 -5.65 18.94
N GLN A 187 10.90 -6.29 19.81
CA GLN A 187 11.14 -6.29 21.27
C GLN A 187 12.44 -7.02 21.61
N LEU A 188 12.66 -8.22 21.05
CA LEU A 188 13.90 -8.98 21.25
C LEU A 188 15.14 -8.18 20.83
N LEU A 189 15.09 -7.53 19.67
CA LEU A 189 16.17 -6.66 19.19
C LEU A 189 16.41 -5.47 20.14
N SER A 190 15.33 -4.85 20.63
CA SER A 190 15.40 -3.75 21.59
C SER A 190 16.05 -4.18 22.90
N GLU A 191 15.63 -5.32 23.46
CA GLU A 191 16.15 -5.88 24.72
C GLU A 191 17.62 -6.29 24.59
N ALA A 192 18.03 -6.78 23.42
CA ALA A 192 19.41 -7.13 23.10
C ALA A 192 20.33 -5.91 22.89
N GLY A 193 19.84 -4.68 23.03
CA GLY A 193 20.64 -3.46 22.92
C GLY A 193 20.95 -3.02 21.49
N VAL A 194 20.28 -3.60 20.48
CA VAL A 194 20.49 -3.28 19.06
C VAL A 194 20.22 -1.82 18.77
N ILE A 195 19.18 -1.23 19.36
CA ILE A 195 18.83 0.19 19.18
C ILE A 195 19.99 1.10 19.58
N LYS A 196 20.56 0.88 20.77
CA LYS A 196 21.70 1.68 21.27
C LYS A 196 22.89 1.56 20.33
N ARG A 197 23.14 0.36 19.81
CA ARG A 197 24.23 0.13 18.86
C ARG A 197 23.99 0.83 17.52
N LEU A 198 22.78 0.77 16.96
CA LEU A 198 22.43 1.46 15.72
C LEU A 198 22.54 2.99 15.86
N VAL A 199 22.11 3.54 17.00
CA VAL A 199 22.28 4.97 17.32
C VAL A 199 23.76 5.35 17.36
N PHE A 200 24.61 4.53 17.99
CA PHE A 200 26.06 4.79 18.01
C PHE A 200 26.65 4.85 16.59
N LEU A 201 26.18 3.99 15.69
CA LEU A 201 26.63 3.95 14.28
C LEU A 201 26.18 5.16 13.45
N LEU A 202 25.27 6.01 13.94
CA LEU A 202 24.90 7.27 13.26
C LEU A 202 26.08 8.24 13.14
N GLY A 203 27.01 8.20 14.09
CA GLY A 203 28.26 8.96 14.05
C GLY A 203 29.30 8.42 13.06
N GLY A 204 29.03 7.28 12.40
CA GLY A 204 29.93 6.63 11.45
C GLY A 204 29.87 7.22 10.03
N SER A 205 30.30 6.43 9.05
CA SER A 205 30.27 6.82 7.64
C SER A 205 28.84 6.97 7.11
N LEU A 206 28.68 7.60 5.95
CA LEU A 206 27.37 7.76 5.30
C LEU A 206 26.65 6.42 5.12
N ILE A 207 27.38 5.37 4.73
CA ILE A 207 26.82 4.03 4.49
C ILE A 207 26.30 3.41 5.79
N GLN A 208 27.06 3.55 6.89
CA GLN A 208 26.64 3.04 8.20
C GLN A 208 25.46 3.83 8.75
N ARG A 209 25.49 5.15 8.62
CA ARG A 209 24.43 6.05 9.10
C ARG A 209 23.10 5.76 8.41
N ASP A 210 23.07 5.73 7.09
CA ASP A 210 21.83 5.47 6.33
C ASP A 210 21.29 4.06 6.62
N ALA A 211 22.15 3.05 6.63
CA ALA A 211 21.73 1.69 6.96
C ALA A 211 21.18 1.59 8.38
N SER A 212 21.79 2.30 9.34
CA SER A 212 21.35 2.31 10.73
C SER A 212 20.03 3.03 10.92
N LEU A 213 19.79 4.16 10.23
CA LEU A 213 18.50 4.83 10.25
C LEU A 213 17.40 3.98 9.61
N GLU A 214 17.68 3.32 8.48
CA GLU A 214 16.71 2.42 7.84
C GLU A 214 16.35 1.24 8.75
N SER A 215 17.35 0.68 9.43
CA SER A 215 17.18 -0.38 10.43
C SER A 215 16.40 0.08 11.66
N LEU A 216 16.72 1.27 12.20
CA LEU A 216 15.97 1.89 13.28
C LEU A 216 14.50 2.11 12.89
N ALA A 217 14.25 2.63 11.69
CA ALA A 217 12.89 2.83 11.19
C ALA A 217 12.09 1.53 11.15
N ALA A 218 12.71 0.40 10.78
CA ALA A 218 12.07 -0.92 10.78
C ALA A 218 11.81 -1.45 12.21
N VAL A 219 12.75 -1.26 13.13
CA VAL A 219 12.63 -1.74 14.52
C VAL A 219 11.54 -1.00 15.30
N VAL A 220 11.34 0.29 15.05
CA VAL A 220 10.37 1.11 15.79
C VAL A 220 8.97 1.13 15.14
N LYS A 221 8.84 0.64 13.90
CA LYS A 221 7.61 0.74 13.13
C LYS A 221 6.46 -0.02 13.78
N ASP A 222 5.32 0.67 13.97
CA ASP A 222 4.06 0.12 14.47
C ASP A 222 4.15 -0.61 15.83
N ASN A 223 5.20 -0.32 16.63
CA ASN A 223 5.45 -0.96 17.93
C ASN A 223 5.55 0.07 19.07
N PRO A 224 4.47 0.25 19.87
CA PRO A 224 4.45 1.26 20.91
C PRO A 224 5.47 0.98 22.02
N LYS A 225 5.76 -0.28 22.36
CA LYS A 225 6.72 -0.60 23.45
C LYS A 225 8.14 -0.17 23.10
N VAL A 226 8.56 -0.50 21.88
CA VAL A 226 9.90 -0.16 21.38
C VAL A 226 10.02 1.34 21.11
N ALA A 227 8.99 1.96 20.53
CA ALA A 227 9.00 3.41 20.34
C ALA A 227 9.02 4.19 21.66
N SER A 228 8.25 3.74 22.66
CA SER A 228 8.26 4.37 23.99
C SER A 228 9.60 4.23 24.69
N SER A 229 10.35 3.13 24.49
CA SER A 229 11.66 2.95 25.11
C SER A 229 12.66 4.01 24.66
N LEU A 230 12.60 4.45 23.40
CA LEU A 230 13.42 5.54 22.84
C LEU A 230 13.04 6.93 23.37
N VAL A 231 11.81 7.11 23.85
CA VAL A 231 11.29 8.40 24.32
C VAL A 231 11.49 8.57 25.84
N LEU A 232 11.84 7.50 26.57
CA LEU A 232 12.08 7.58 28.01
C LEU A 232 13.23 8.56 28.33
N PRO A 233 13.14 9.35 29.43
CA PRO A 233 14.15 10.35 29.79
C PRO A 233 15.58 9.80 29.88
N GLU A 234 15.72 8.53 30.30
CA GLU A 234 17.01 7.83 30.41
C GLU A 234 17.67 7.57 29.05
N ASN A 235 16.87 7.46 27.98
CA ASN A 235 17.31 7.25 26.60
C ASN A 235 17.19 8.54 25.74
N GLY A 236 17.14 9.72 26.38
CA GLY A 236 17.03 11.00 25.67
C GLY A 236 18.20 11.28 24.71
N ARG A 237 19.36 10.64 24.91
CA ARG A 237 20.51 10.73 24.00
C ARG A 237 20.23 10.06 22.66
N GLU A 238 19.58 8.91 22.68
CA GLU A 238 19.25 8.11 21.50
C GLU A 238 18.29 8.85 20.58
N LEU A 239 17.22 9.41 21.13
CA LEU A 239 16.28 10.22 20.38
C LEU A 239 16.93 11.50 19.83
N ASN A 240 17.71 12.22 20.64
CA ASN A 240 18.38 13.44 20.21
C ASN A 240 19.35 13.19 19.05
N ALA A 241 20.09 12.08 19.06
CA ALA A 241 20.97 11.71 17.96
C ALA A 241 20.18 11.55 16.63
N VAL A 242 18.99 10.95 16.66
CA VAL A 242 18.11 10.85 15.48
C VAL A 242 17.58 12.22 15.05
N ILE A 243 17.21 13.08 16.01
CA ILE A 243 16.77 14.46 15.73
C ILE A 243 17.90 15.26 15.06
N GLU A 244 19.14 15.13 15.50
CA GLU A 244 20.29 15.80 14.90
C GLU A 244 20.48 15.41 13.42
N MET A 245 20.23 14.16 13.06
CA MET A 245 20.32 13.68 11.68
C MET A 245 19.33 14.35 10.72
N THR A 246 18.26 14.97 11.23
CA THR A 246 17.33 15.77 10.39
C THR A 246 17.98 17.01 9.79
N ASN A 247 19.12 17.44 10.32
CA ASN A 247 19.91 18.57 9.84
C ASN A 247 21.17 18.13 9.04
N ASP A 248 21.30 16.85 8.70
CA ASP A 248 22.46 16.35 7.95
C ASP A 248 22.56 16.99 6.55
N LYS A 249 23.75 17.06 5.96
CA LYS A 249 23.94 17.63 4.61
C LYS A 249 23.35 16.73 3.51
N ASN A 250 23.22 15.43 3.77
CA ASN A 250 22.74 14.47 2.79
C ASN A 250 21.19 14.35 2.84
N PRO A 251 20.49 14.57 1.71
CA PRO A 251 19.03 14.43 1.62
C PRO A 251 18.50 13.06 2.06
N ARG A 252 19.23 11.97 1.76
CA ARG A 252 18.84 10.60 2.13
C ARG A 252 18.85 10.40 3.64
N THR A 253 19.93 10.83 4.30
CA THR A 253 20.04 10.78 5.77
C THR A 253 18.87 11.52 6.42
N ARG A 254 18.57 12.74 5.94
CA ARG A 254 17.47 13.55 6.47
C ARG A 254 16.13 12.85 6.32
N LEU A 255 15.85 12.25 5.15
CA LEU A 255 14.61 11.50 4.90
C LEU A 255 14.46 10.29 5.83
N LEU A 256 15.54 9.52 6.02
CA LEU A 256 15.54 8.34 6.88
C LEU A 256 15.36 8.74 8.36
N ALA A 257 15.99 9.83 8.79
CA ALA A 257 15.79 10.40 10.13
C ALA A 257 14.34 10.85 10.33
N CYS A 258 13.76 11.57 9.37
CA CYS A 258 12.34 11.92 9.39
C CYS A 258 11.46 10.67 9.49
N THR A 259 11.75 9.62 8.71
CA THR A 259 10.99 8.36 8.73
C THR A 259 11.03 7.71 10.12
N CYS A 260 12.20 7.66 10.77
CA CYS A 260 12.33 7.15 12.14
C CYS A 260 11.45 7.94 13.11
N LEU A 261 11.56 9.27 13.09
CA LEU A 261 10.82 10.16 14.00
C LEU A 261 9.31 10.09 13.78
N ILE A 262 8.87 9.94 12.53
CA ILE A 262 7.46 9.78 12.17
C ILE A 262 6.94 8.44 12.68
N ASN A 263 7.70 7.34 12.53
CA ASN A 263 7.31 6.04 13.08
C ASN A 263 7.19 6.10 14.61
N ILE A 264 8.19 6.66 15.31
CA ILE A 264 8.17 6.84 16.78
C ILE A 264 6.96 7.66 17.21
N ARG A 265 6.68 8.77 16.51
CA ARG A 265 5.54 9.65 16.79
C ARG A 265 4.20 8.91 16.61
N ASN A 266 4.06 8.18 15.52
CA ASN A 266 2.80 7.53 15.16
C ASN A 266 2.39 6.45 16.16
N THR A 267 3.37 5.86 16.85
CA THR A 267 3.15 4.77 17.81
C THR A 267 3.17 5.23 19.26
N SER A 268 3.86 6.33 19.58
CA SER A 268 4.04 6.80 20.96
C SER A 268 3.06 7.91 21.33
N VAL A 269 2.13 7.61 22.24
CA VAL A 269 1.19 8.60 22.80
C VAL A 269 1.92 9.71 23.57
N SER A 270 3.07 9.41 24.19
CA SER A 270 3.86 10.38 24.98
C SER A 270 4.63 11.39 24.13
N TYR A 271 4.90 11.10 22.84
CA TYR A 271 5.61 12.00 21.93
C TYR A 271 4.69 13.05 21.26
N HIS A 272 3.40 13.08 21.63
CA HIS A 272 2.41 13.94 20.99
C HIS A 272 2.56 15.44 21.31
N GLN A 273 3.41 15.83 22.27
CA GLN A 273 3.41 17.17 22.87
C GLN A 273 4.47 18.16 22.33
N ASP A 274 5.47 17.73 21.54
CA ASP A 274 6.42 18.69 20.94
C ASP A 274 5.88 19.22 19.59
N SER A 275 5.28 20.41 19.62
CA SER A 275 4.78 21.09 18.42
C SER A 275 5.89 21.59 17.49
N GLY A 276 7.09 21.85 18.01
CA GLY A 276 8.23 22.35 17.24
C GLY A 276 8.77 21.29 16.27
N ILE A 277 8.89 20.04 16.74
CA ILE A 277 9.38 18.94 15.90
C ILE A 277 8.40 18.62 14.77
N LYS A 278 7.09 18.67 15.01
CA LYS A 278 6.07 18.40 13.97
C LYS A 278 6.22 19.34 12.78
N ASN A 279 6.30 20.65 13.05
CA ASN A 279 6.49 21.67 12.02
C ASN A 279 7.81 21.47 11.28
N LYS A 280 8.89 21.23 12.03
CA LYS A 280 10.21 20.97 11.44
C LYS A 280 10.18 19.80 10.46
N LEU A 281 9.52 18.68 10.81
CA LEU A 281 9.43 17.51 9.94
C LEU A 281 8.69 17.83 8.63
N VAL A 282 7.56 18.54 8.68
CA VAL A 282 6.82 18.93 7.47
C VAL A 282 7.69 19.81 6.56
N LEU A 283 8.35 20.83 7.12
CA LEU A 283 9.20 21.75 6.34
C LEU A 283 10.38 21.01 5.68
N ILE A 284 11.02 20.08 6.40
CA ILE A 284 12.10 19.25 5.83
C ILE A 284 11.57 18.40 4.69
N LEU A 285 10.42 17.73 4.85
CA LEU A 285 9.84 16.92 3.78
C LEU A 285 9.51 17.76 2.54
N LEU A 286 8.99 18.98 2.72
CA LEU A 286 8.71 19.89 1.60
C LEU A 286 9.95 20.35 0.86
N GLU A 287 11.07 20.54 1.56
CA GLU A 287 12.37 20.82 0.94
C GLU A 287 12.89 19.60 0.17
N LEU A 288 12.84 18.41 0.78
CA LEU A 288 13.32 17.17 0.16
C LEU A 288 12.49 16.74 -1.05
N LEU A 289 11.24 17.20 -1.16
CA LEU A 289 10.38 16.92 -2.32
C LEU A 289 10.97 17.44 -3.64
N ASP A 290 11.75 18.53 -3.58
CA ASP A 290 12.39 19.11 -4.77
C ASP A 290 13.63 18.33 -5.23
N ASP A 291 14.12 17.35 -4.45
CA ASP A 291 15.21 16.46 -4.88
C ASP A 291 14.78 15.69 -6.15
N PRO A 292 15.55 15.69 -7.25
CA PRO A 292 15.15 15.04 -8.50
C PRO A 292 15.33 13.52 -8.48
N GLY A 293 15.97 12.96 -7.45
CA GLY A 293 16.30 11.55 -7.35
C GLY A 293 15.32 10.74 -6.50
N GLN A 294 15.81 9.61 -5.99
CA GLN A 294 15.04 8.67 -5.18
C GLN A 294 14.48 9.30 -3.90
N VAL A 295 15.15 10.30 -3.34
CA VAL A 295 14.70 10.97 -2.11
C VAL A 295 13.37 11.67 -2.38
N GLY A 296 13.28 12.51 -3.42
CA GLY A 296 12.02 13.17 -3.77
C GLY A 296 10.92 12.19 -4.21
N ASP A 297 11.27 10.99 -4.70
CA ASP A 297 10.29 9.95 -5.04
C ASP A 297 9.67 9.30 -3.79
N GLU A 298 10.41 9.26 -2.68
CA GLU A 298 9.98 8.62 -1.43
C GLU A 298 9.33 9.60 -0.45
N VAL A 299 9.68 10.88 -0.53
CA VAL A 299 9.14 11.95 0.33
C VAL A 299 7.61 11.94 0.41
N PRO A 300 6.84 11.86 -0.69
CA PRO A 300 5.38 11.88 -0.59
C PRO A 300 4.81 10.71 0.24
N PHE A 301 5.44 9.54 0.21
CA PHE A 301 5.02 8.40 1.03
C PHE A 301 5.33 8.61 2.52
N VAL A 302 6.49 9.21 2.82
CA VAL A 302 6.82 9.59 4.20
C VAL A 302 5.87 10.66 4.72
N LEU A 303 5.45 11.58 3.85
CA LEU A 303 4.42 12.58 4.14
C LEU A 303 3.04 11.95 4.39
N CYS A 304 2.64 10.92 3.61
CA CYS A 304 1.43 10.13 3.88
C CYS A 304 1.46 9.55 5.29
N ASN A 305 2.55 8.87 5.69
CA ASN A 305 2.68 8.30 7.03
C ASN A 305 2.55 9.35 8.15
N LEU A 306 2.97 10.59 7.90
CA LEU A 306 2.86 11.69 8.86
C LEU A 306 1.41 12.21 8.98
N ILE A 307 0.69 12.30 7.86
CA ILE A 307 -0.62 12.98 7.74
C ILE A 307 -1.81 12.02 7.87
N ALA A 308 -1.67 10.76 7.44
CA ALA A 308 -2.75 9.79 7.33
C ALA A 308 -3.56 9.69 8.64
N GLU A 309 -4.87 9.86 8.48
CA GLU A 309 -5.90 9.78 9.54
C GLU A 309 -5.74 10.77 10.72
N LYS A 310 -4.83 11.74 10.65
CA LYS A 310 -4.51 12.68 11.75
C LYS A 310 -4.88 14.12 11.38
N GLU A 311 -6.01 14.58 11.92
CA GLU A 311 -6.53 15.93 11.61
C GLU A 311 -5.59 17.06 12.06
N ASP A 312 -4.89 16.90 13.21
CA ASP A 312 -3.91 17.87 13.69
C ASP A 312 -2.75 18.04 12.71
N MET A 313 -2.24 16.94 12.16
CA MET A 313 -1.18 16.97 11.15
C MET A 313 -1.67 17.46 9.80
N GLN A 314 -2.92 17.19 9.41
CA GLN A 314 -3.51 17.74 8.20
C GLN A 314 -3.60 19.26 8.26
N LYS A 315 -3.99 19.83 9.42
CA LYS A 315 -4.02 21.29 9.63
C LYS A 315 -2.63 21.87 9.54
N LEU A 316 -1.67 21.27 10.24
CA LEU A 316 -0.27 21.68 10.21
C LEU A 316 0.33 21.65 8.79
N ALA A 317 0.05 20.58 8.04
CA ALA A 317 0.47 20.42 6.65
C ALA A 317 -0.18 21.46 5.73
N PHE A 318 -1.47 21.73 5.93
CA PHE A 318 -2.19 22.77 5.20
C PHE A 318 -1.59 24.16 5.46
N ASP A 319 -1.36 24.52 6.72
CA ASP A 319 -0.75 25.80 7.11
C ASP A 319 0.69 25.96 6.56
N ALA A 320 1.41 24.85 6.38
CA ALA A 320 2.73 24.80 5.77
C ALA A 320 2.74 24.83 4.22
N ASN A 321 1.58 25.00 3.58
CA ASN A 321 1.40 25.01 2.12
C ASN A 321 1.81 23.70 1.43
N VAL A 322 1.57 22.56 2.09
CA VAL A 322 1.85 21.24 1.52
C VAL A 322 1.04 21.00 0.24
N VAL A 323 -0.22 21.45 0.20
CA VAL A 323 -1.11 21.27 -0.96
C VAL A 323 -0.53 21.98 -2.19
N GLU A 324 -0.17 23.25 -2.04
CA GLU A 324 0.45 24.08 -3.06
C GLU A 324 1.73 23.44 -3.60
N LYS A 325 2.60 22.97 -2.70
CA LYS A 325 3.88 22.38 -3.10
C LYS A 325 3.70 21.08 -3.89
N LEU A 326 2.72 20.24 -3.51
CA LEU A 326 2.40 19.01 -4.22
C LEU A 326 1.80 19.30 -5.60
N CYS A 327 0.86 20.24 -5.71
CA CYS A 327 0.30 20.66 -7.00
C CYS A 327 1.35 21.30 -7.91
N ALA A 328 2.20 22.18 -7.38
CA ALA A 328 3.30 22.78 -8.12
C ALA A 328 4.34 21.73 -8.58
N ASN A 329 4.46 20.59 -7.88
CA ASN A 329 5.23 19.48 -8.39
C ASN A 329 4.53 18.85 -9.59
N LEU A 330 3.24 18.51 -9.53
CA LEU A 330 2.49 17.95 -10.67
C LEU A 330 2.67 18.77 -11.97
N GLU A 331 2.68 20.10 -11.87
CA GLU A 331 2.90 21.02 -12.99
C GLU A 331 4.26 20.88 -13.69
N LYS A 332 5.32 20.43 -12.99
CA LYS A 332 6.68 20.32 -13.56
C LYS A 332 6.79 19.22 -14.64
N GLY A 333 5.80 18.33 -14.76
CA GLY A 333 5.63 17.40 -15.90
C GLY A 333 6.88 16.60 -16.30
N SER A 334 7.16 15.48 -15.61
CA SER A 334 8.00 14.33 -16.06
C SER A 334 8.43 13.46 -14.87
N PHE A 335 7.50 12.83 -14.17
CA PHE A 335 7.82 12.06 -12.98
C PHE A 335 8.00 10.57 -13.24
N GLN A 336 8.89 9.95 -12.48
CA GLN A 336 8.82 8.51 -12.29
C GLN A 336 7.46 8.16 -11.70
N ALA A 337 6.88 7.03 -12.11
CA ALA A 337 5.59 6.54 -11.64
C ALA A 337 5.47 6.53 -10.11
N LYS A 338 6.58 6.21 -9.41
CA LYS A 338 6.64 6.20 -7.93
C LYS A 338 6.35 7.57 -7.32
N ARG A 339 6.93 8.65 -7.85
CA ARG A 339 6.69 10.00 -7.33
C ARG A 339 5.26 10.44 -7.58
N LEU A 340 4.74 10.19 -8.79
CA LEU A 340 3.36 10.53 -9.15
C LEU A 340 2.35 9.81 -8.25
N GLN A 341 2.54 8.50 -8.04
CA GLN A 341 1.78 7.70 -7.08
C GLN A 341 1.80 8.35 -5.69
N GLY A 342 3.01 8.64 -5.18
CA GLY A 342 3.18 9.20 -3.85
C GLY A 342 2.50 10.57 -3.69
N ILE A 343 2.59 11.45 -4.69
CA ILE A 343 1.95 12.78 -4.67
C ILE A 343 0.43 12.64 -4.57
N PHE A 344 -0.20 11.78 -5.39
CA PHE A 344 -1.64 11.58 -5.32
C PHE A 344 -2.10 10.99 -3.99
N LEU A 345 -1.33 10.05 -3.41
CA LEU A 345 -1.63 9.53 -2.08
C LEU A 345 -1.52 10.62 -0.99
N ALA A 346 -0.50 11.48 -1.04
CA ALA A 346 -0.34 12.57 -0.09
C ALA A 346 -1.46 13.61 -0.21
N LEU A 347 -1.86 13.96 -1.45
CA LEU A 347 -3.01 14.80 -1.73
C LEU A 347 -4.33 14.15 -1.26
N ALA A 348 -4.45 12.83 -1.38
CA ALA A 348 -5.61 12.11 -0.87
C ALA A 348 -5.67 12.19 0.67
N ASP A 349 -4.57 11.93 1.36
CA ASP A 349 -4.52 11.91 2.82
C ASP A 349 -4.79 13.30 3.41
N ILE A 350 -4.23 14.36 2.84
CA ILE A 350 -4.48 15.75 3.29
C ILE A 350 -5.94 16.17 3.05
N CYS A 351 -6.60 15.61 2.03
CA CYS A 351 -8.01 15.84 1.71
C CYS A 351 -8.98 14.90 2.47
N SER A 352 -8.48 13.98 3.31
CA SER A 352 -9.33 12.93 3.88
C SER A 352 -10.35 13.43 4.91
N LYS A 353 -9.99 14.40 5.77
CA LYS A 353 -10.88 14.96 6.80
C LYS A 353 -11.23 16.44 6.59
N LEU A 354 -10.28 17.27 6.14
CA LEU A 354 -10.44 18.72 6.08
C LEU A 354 -11.11 19.24 4.79
N GLU A 355 -12.20 20.00 4.92
CA GLU A 355 -12.87 20.69 3.79
C GLU A 355 -11.98 21.75 3.14
N CYS A 356 -11.19 22.51 3.91
CA CYS A 356 -10.31 23.54 3.36
C CYS A 356 -9.27 22.96 2.40
N CYS A 357 -8.75 21.76 2.68
CA CYS A 357 -7.84 21.05 1.78
C CYS A 357 -8.54 20.65 0.47
N ARG A 358 -9.78 20.12 0.56
CA ARG A 358 -10.59 19.75 -0.61
C ARG A 358 -10.89 20.96 -1.49
N ASP A 359 -11.25 22.08 -0.91
CA ASP A 359 -11.49 23.33 -1.65
C ASP A 359 -10.20 23.85 -2.29
N LYS A 360 -9.07 23.75 -1.57
CA LYS A 360 -7.77 24.24 -2.06
C LYS A 360 -7.25 23.45 -3.26
N VAL A 361 -7.34 22.12 -3.25
CA VAL A 361 -6.90 21.31 -4.41
C VAL A 361 -7.73 21.59 -5.67
N LEU A 362 -9.02 21.88 -5.51
CA LEU A 362 -9.88 22.27 -6.63
C LEU A 362 -9.52 23.66 -7.16
N HIS A 363 -9.25 24.62 -6.27
CA HIS A 363 -8.80 25.96 -6.66
C HIS A 363 -7.46 25.95 -7.40
N LEU A 364 -6.56 25.02 -7.04
CA LEU A 364 -5.29 24.80 -7.72
C LEU A 364 -5.39 23.88 -8.95
N GLU A 365 -6.60 23.61 -9.42
CA GLU A 365 -6.87 22.80 -10.60
C GLU A 365 -6.22 21.41 -10.59
N ALA A 366 -6.05 20.80 -9.39
CA ALA A 366 -5.38 19.51 -9.24
C ALA A 366 -6.07 18.37 -10.03
N LEU A 367 -7.36 18.54 -10.34
CA LEU A 367 -8.12 17.60 -11.17
C LEU A 367 -7.62 17.50 -12.62
N ASN A 368 -6.96 18.53 -13.15
CA ASN A 368 -6.42 18.51 -14.51
C ASN A 368 -5.37 17.42 -14.70
N PHE A 369 -4.64 17.06 -13.64
CA PHE A 369 -3.62 16.00 -13.65
C PHE A 369 -4.21 14.60 -13.46
N VAL A 370 -5.46 14.50 -13.02
CA VAL A 370 -6.08 13.21 -12.67
C VAL A 370 -6.36 12.38 -13.92
N THR A 371 -6.81 12.99 -15.01
CA THR A 371 -7.17 12.27 -16.25
C THR A 371 -6.00 11.43 -16.78
N GLU A 372 -4.81 12.01 -16.86
CA GLU A 372 -3.59 11.31 -17.28
C GLU A 372 -3.20 10.22 -16.27
N ALA A 373 -3.30 10.52 -14.97
CA ALA A 373 -2.98 9.57 -13.92
C ALA A 373 -3.92 8.34 -13.89
N LEU A 374 -5.20 8.53 -14.21
CA LEU A 374 -6.18 7.44 -14.35
C LEU A 374 -5.87 6.56 -15.56
N ALA A 375 -5.27 7.10 -16.62
CA ALA A 375 -4.88 6.35 -17.82
C ALA A 375 -3.43 5.83 -17.80
N HIS A 376 -2.70 6.05 -16.71
CA HIS A 376 -1.26 5.78 -16.62
C HIS A 376 -0.94 4.27 -16.66
N ASP A 377 0.21 3.88 -17.24
CA ASP A 377 0.62 2.47 -17.40
C ASP A 377 0.76 1.71 -16.07
N SER A 378 1.26 2.40 -15.03
CA SER A 378 1.38 1.84 -13.67
C SER A 378 0.03 1.76 -12.96
N ALA A 379 -0.37 0.54 -12.56
CA ALA A 379 -1.56 0.27 -11.77
C ALA A 379 -1.56 1.03 -10.43
N ASP A 380 -0.38 1.21 -9.83
CA ASP A 380 -0.23 1.95 -8.57
C ASP A 380 -0.59 3.43 -8.70
N VAL A 381 -0.25 4.05 -9.85
CA VAL A 381 -0.60 5.45 -10.15
C VAL A 381 -2.11 5.58 -10.37
N ARG A 382 -2.70 4.66 -11.14
CA ARG A 382 -4.16 4.65 -11.39
C ARG A 382 -4.95 4.52 -10.08
N ALA A 383 -4.52 3.61 -9.20
CA ALA A 383 -5.13 3.45 -7.88
C ALA A 383 -4.96 4.69 -6.99
N ALA A 384 -3.77 5.31 -6.97
CA ALA A 384 -3.54 6.53 -6.20
C ALA A 384 -4.43 7.69 -6.66
N ALA A 385 -4.58 7.86 -7.98
CA ALA A 385 -5.50 8.86 -8.55
C ALA A 385 -6.96 8.60 -8.16
N CYS A 386 -7.41 7.33 -8.16
CA CYS A 386 -8.74 6.97 -7.66
C CYS A 386 -8.91 7.27 -6.17
N ILE A 387 -7.90 6.99 -5.34
CA ILE A 387 -7.95 7.27 -3.89
C ILE A 387 -8.01 8.79 -3.63
N PHE A 388 -7.28 9.57 -4.41
CA PHE A 388 -7.38 11.03 -4.39
C PHE A 388 -8.79 11.53 -4.73
N LEU A 389 -9.35 11.05 -5.85
CA LEU A 389 -10.72 11.38 -6.24
C LEU A 389 -11.74 10.97 -5.18
N MET A 390 -11.60 9.78 -4.59
CA MET A 390 -12.45 9.30 -3.51
C MET A 390 -12.47 10.29 -2.34
N ASN A 391 -11.31 10.79 -1.89
CA ASN A 391 -11.26 11.69 -0.74
C ASN A 391 -11.74 13.11 -1.08
N VAL A 392 -11.40 13.63 -2.26
CA VAL A 392 -11.84 14.96 -2.70
C VAL A 392 -13.35 15.03 -2.96
N SER A 393 -13.94 13.95 -3.50
CA SER A 393 -15.39 13.84 -3.77
C SER A 393 -16.25 13.61 -2.52
N ARG A 394 -15.68 13.60 -1.31
CA ARG A 394 -16.47 13.54 -0.05
C ARG A 394 -17.18 14.87 0.28
N SER A 395 -16.83 15.97 -0.39
CA SER A 395 -17.47 17.26 -0.14
C SER A 395 -18.76 17.41 -0.94
N VAL A 396 -19.91 17.48 -0.25
CA VAL A 396 -21.24 17.72 -0.87
C VAL A 396 -21.24 19.00 -1.68
N LYS A 397 -20.59 20.05 -1.17
CA LYS A 397 -20.45 21.35 -1.84
C LYS A 397 -19.77 21.17 -3.20
N ASN A 398 -18.67 20.42 -3.24
CA ASN A 398 -17.89 20.23 -4.45
C ASN A 398 -18.53 19.23 -5.43
N LEU A 399 -19.23 18.22 -4.92
CA LEU A 399 -20.09 17.34 -5.72
C LEU A 399 -21.15 18.17 -6.44
N SER A 400 -21.93 18.95 -5.68
CA SER A 400 -23.05 19.75 -6.20
C SER A 400 -22.62 20.85 -7.18
N ALA A 401 -21.33 21.21 -7.18
CA ALA A 401 -20.75 22.15 -8.14
C ALA A 401 -20.40 21.51 -9.50
N GLY A 402 -20.58 20.19 -9.66
CA GLY A 402 -20.38 19.50 -10.93
C GLY A 402 -18.92 19.24 -11.32
N HIS A 403 -17.98 19.34 -10.37
CA HIS A 403 -16.54 19.20 -10.65
C HIS A 403 -16.12 17.78 -11.08
N PHE A 404 -16.89 16.75 -10.73
CA PHE A 404 -16.50 15.35 -10.91
C PHE A 404 -17.27 14.62 -12.00
N MET A 405 -18.55 14.94 -12.18
CA MET A 405 -19.43 14.26 -13.14
C MET A 405 -19.34 14.92 -14.53
N ASN A 406 -18.14 14.84 -15.13
CA ASN A 406 -17.82 15.32 -16.46
C ASN A 406 -17.07 14.24 -17.27
N GLU A 407 -16.88 14.45 -18.57
CA GLU A 407 -16.26 13.45 -19.45
C GLU A 407 -14.81 13.13 -19.06
N THR A 408 -14.05 14.14 -18.59
CA THR A 408 -12.62 14.00 -18.29
C THR A 408 -12.36 13.12 -17.08
N ILE A 409 -13.29 13.05 -16.12
CA ILE A 409 -13.16 12.20 -14.91
C ILE A 409 -14.02 10.94 -15.02
N THR A 410 -15.28 11.07 -15.44
CA THR A 410 -16.26 9.97 -15.40
C THR A 410 -15.91 8.86 -16.38
N VAL A 411 -15.50 9.20 -17.61
CA VAL A 411 -15.19 8.19 -18.63
C VAL A 411 -13.96 7.37 -18.24
N PRO A 412 -12.81 7.96 -17.84
CA PRO A 412 -11.67 7.19 -17.35
C PRO A 412 -12.00 6.35 -16.11
N LEU A 413 -12.76 6.88 -15.15
CA LEU A 413 -13.19 6.09 -13.99
C LEU A 413 -13.98 4.84 -14.38
N VAL A 414 -14.92 4.95 -15.35
CA VAL A 414 -15.68 3.80 -15.85
C VAL A 414 -14.78 2.83 -16.62
N GLN A 415 -13.78 3.32 -17.36
CA GLN A 415 -12.79 2.44 -18.01
C GLN A 415 -11.99 1.62 -16.98
N LEU A 416 -11.64 2.18 -15.83
CA LEU A 416 -10.94 1.46 -14.76
C LEU A 416 -11.76 0.36 -14.09
N LEU A 417 -13.08 0.33 -14.28
CA LEU A 417 -13.89 -0.82 -13.87
C LEU A 417 -13.57 -2.09 -14.69
N TYR A 418 -12.89 -1.95 -15.83
CA TYR A 418 -12.41 -3.06 -16.65
C TYR A 418 -10.92 -3.36 -16.45
N ASP A 419 -10.27 -2.73 -15.46
CA ASP A 419 -8.84 -2.92 -15.21
C ASP A 419 -8.52 -4.39 -14.86
N SER A 420 -7.40 -4.88 -15.39
CA SER A 420 -6.85 -6.20 -15.07
C SER A 420 -6.48 -6.40 -13.60
N CYS A 421 -6.22 -5.31 -12.87
CA CYS A 421 -5.80 -5.32 -11.48
C CYS A 421 -7.00 -5.07 -10.54
N SER A 422 -7.35 -6.07 -9.71
CA SER A 422 -8.50 -5.98 -8.81
C SER A 422 -8.42 -4.81 -7.82
N PHE A 423 -7.23 -4.48 -7.32
CA PHE A 423 -7.07 -3.34 -6.40
C PHE A 423 -7.32 -1.98 -7.07
N VAL A 424 -7.06 -1.86 -8.39
CA VAL A 424 -7.42 -0.66 -9.17
C VAL A 424 -8.93 -0.57 -9.33
N GLN A 425 -9.58 -1.70 -9.68
CA GLN A 425 -11.05 -1.76 -9.74
C GLN A 425 -11.69 -1.35 -8.41
N ILE A 426 -11.17 -1.85 -7.28
CA ILE A 426 -11.67 -1.48 -5.94
C ILE A 426 -11.48 0.02 -5.68
N ALA A 427 -10.32 0.59 -6.01
CA ALA A 427 -10.07 2.02 -5.84
C ALA A 427 -11.03 2.87 -6.70
N ALA A 428 -11.22 2.48 -7.96
CA ALA A 428 -12.16 3.14 -8.89
C ALA A 428 -13.60 3.05 -8.40
N LEU A 429 -14.05 1.87 -7.95
CA LEU A 429 -15.40 1.68 -7.38
C LEU A 429 -15.64 2.56 -6.15
N ARG A 430 -14.63 2.73 -5.28
CA ARG A 430 -14.72 3.62 -4.12
C ARG A 430 -14.82 5.09 -4.52
N ALA A 431 -14.08 5.53 -5.53
CA ALA A 431 -14.20 6.88 -6.07
C ALA A 431 -15.59 7.10 -6.71
N ILE A 432 -16.02 6.16 -7.57
CA ILE A 432 -17.32 6.18 -8.23
C ILE A 432 -18.45 6.23 -7.20
N SER A 433 -18.36 5.47 -6.11
CA SER A 433 -19.38 5.45 -5.05
C SER A 433 -19.67 6.84 -4.47
N ASN A 434 -18.69 7.75 -4.45
CA ASN A 434 -18.90 9.13 -4.03
C ASN A 434 -19.38 10.01 -5.19
N VAL A 435 -18.76 9.88 -6.37
CA VAL A 435 -19.07 10.69 -7.56
C VAL A 435 -20.52 10.50 -8.02
N VAL A 436 -21.04 9.26 -8.01
CA VAL A 436 -22.41 8.94 -8.48
C VAL A 436 -23.52 9.36 -7.52
N VAL A 437 -23.19 9.91 -6.34
CA VAL A 437 -24.17 10.52 -5.44
C VAL A 437 -24.73 11.82 -6.02
N ASP A 438 -23.98 12.48 -6.92
CA ASP A 438 -24.23 13.84 -7.42
C ASP A 438 -25.69 14.12 -7.87
N PHE A 439 -26.19 15.33 -7.61
CA PHE A 439 -27.61 15.65 -7.65
C PHE A 439 -28.14 15.88 -9.08
N MET A 440 -29.03 14.97 -9.49
CA MET A 440 -30.02 15.02 -10.58
C MET A 440 -29.59 15.30 -12.03
N THR A 441 -28.77 16.31 -12.35
CA THR A 441 -28.55 16.71 -13.76
C THR A 441 -27.43 15.95 -14.48
N HIS A 442 -26.54 15.26 -13.75
CA HIS A 442 -25.28 14.77 -14.31
C HIS A 442 -25.14 13.23 -14.32
N LYS A 443 -26.04 12.48 -13.68
CA LYS A 443 -26.00 10.99 -13.65
C LYS A 443 -26.18 10.34 -15.02
N SER A 444 -26.77 11.06 -15.98
CA SER A 444 -26.97 10.59 -17.36
C SER A 444 -25.66 10.25 -18.06
N LEU A 445 -24.58 11.00 -17.82
CA LEU A 445 -23.27 10.72 -18.41
C LEU A 445 -22.74 9.34 -17.98
N PHE A 446 -22.81 9.04 -16.69
CA PHE A 446 -22.39 7.75 -16.14
C PHE A 446 -23.20 6.58 -16.73
N MET A 447 -24.49 6.79 -16.97
CA MET A 447 -25.35 5.81 -17.62
C MET A 447 -24.97 5.63 -19.10
N GLN A 448 -24.77 6.72 -19.83
CA GLN A 448 -24.43 6.73 -21.26
C GLN A 448 -23.09 6.08 -21.57
N CYS A 449 -22.09 6.20 -20.69
CA CYS A 449 -20.80 5.53 -20.87
C CYS A 449 -20.79 4.05 -20.40
N GLY A 450 -21.96 3.48 -20.09
CA GLY A 450 -22.11 2.06 -19.74
C GLY A 450 -21.73 1.74 -18.28
N GLY A 451 -21.64 2.74 -17.41
CA GLY A 451 -21.26 2.57 -16.01
C GLY A 451 -22.19 1.63 -15.24
N VAL A 452 -23.52 1.75 -15.44
CA VAL A 452 -24.52 0.88 -14.79
C VAL A 452 -24.29 -0.59 -15.13
N LYS A 453 -24.20 -0.90 -16.43
CA LYS A 453 -23.96 -2.26 -16.92
C LYS A 453 -22.73 -2.89 -16.29
N GLN A 454 -21.64 -2.12 -16.22
CA GLN A 454 -20.40 -2.61 -15.62
C GLN A 454 -20.48 -2.79 -14.10
N LEU A 455 -21.15 -1.88 -13.38
CA LEU A 455 -21.39 -2.06 -11.94
C LEU A 455 -22.23 -3.32 -11.67
N VAL A 456 -23.25 -3.60 -12.48
CA VAL A 456 -24.04 -4.84 -12.37
C VAL A 456 -23.16 -6.06 -12.64
N GLN A 457 -22.31 -6.04 -13.66
CA GLN A 457 -21.37 -7.13 -13.93
C GLN A 457 -20.43 -7.38 -12.74
N LEU A 458 -19.82 -6.32 -12.17
CA LEU A 458 -18.92 -6.42 -11.03
C LEU A 458 -19.62 -6.84 -9.74
N SER A 459 -20.91 -6.56 -9.59
CA SER A 459 -21.71 -7.06 -8.45
C SER A 459 -21.78 -8.59 -8.39
N ARG A 460 -21.47 -9.28 -9.49
CA ARG A 460 -21.44 -10.75 -9.60
C ARG A 460 -20.00 -11.32 -9.57
N SER A 461 -19.00 -10.51 -9.21
CA SER A 461 -17.60 -10.94 -9.14
C SER A 461 -17.38 -12.07 -8.13
N MET A 462 -16.39 -12.93 -8.36
CA MET A 462 -15.97 -13.93 -7.37
C MET A 462 -15.29 -13.29 -6.15
N GLU A 463 -14.72 -12.08 -6.30
CA GLU A 463 -14.11 -11.33 -5.20
C GLU A 463 -15.15 -10.52 -4.43
N SER A 464 -15.32 -10.83 -3.14
CA SER A 464 -16.29 -10.15 -2.27
C SER A 464 -16.03 -8.65 -2.15
N ALA A 465 -14.75 -8.23 -2.13
CA ALA A 465 -14.37 -6.83 -2.10
C ALA A 465 -14.85 -6.06 -3.36
N ILE A 466 -14.78 -6.66 -4.54
CA ILE A 466 -15.33 -6.05 -5.76
C ILE A 466 -16.85 -6.00 -5.68
N ARG A 467 -17.50 -7.11 -5.30
CA ARG A 467 -18.97 -7.18 -5.18
C ARG A 467 -19.52 -6.08 -4.27
N VAL A 468 -19.00 -5.97 -3.04
CA VAL A 468 -19.52 -5.01 -2.05
C VAL A 468 -19.36 -3.56 -2.53
N ASN A 469 -18.23 -3.19 -3.14
CA ASN A 469 -18.02 -1.84 -3.64
C ASN A 469 -18.86 -1.54 -4.90
N ALA A 470 -19.12 -2.53 -5.75
CA ALA A 470 -20.01 -2.39 -6.89
C ALA A 470 -21.47 -2.18 -6.47
N VAL A 471 -21.94 -2.95 -5.49
CA VAL A 471 -23.29 -2.78 -4.93
C VAL A 471 -23.43 -1.45 -4.19
N TRP A 472 -22.38 -0.99 -3.49
CA TRP A 472 -22.37 0.34 -2.89
C TRP A 472 -22.48 1.44 -3.97
N ALA A 473 -21.70 1.36 -5.04
CA ALA A 473 -21.82 2.32 -6.14
C ALA A 473 -23.24 2.33 -6.75
N LEU A 474 -23.87 1.16 -6.94
CA LEU A 474 -25.26 1.06 -7.39
C LEU A 474 -26.24 1.69 -6.38
N LYS A 475 -26.08 1.40 -5.08
CA LYS A 475 -26.88 1.99 -3.98
C LYS A 475 -26.83 3.52 -4.04
N ASN A 476 -25.64 4.08 -4.19
CA ASN A 476 -25.42 5.52 -4.23
C ASN A 476 -25.94 6.14 -5.53
N LEU A 477 -25.79 5.44 -6.65
CA LEU A 477 -26.38 5.86 -7.92
C LEU A 477 -27.90 5.91 -7.83
N ALA A 478 -28.54 4.92 -7.21
CA ALA A 478 -29.98 4.84 -7.00
C ALA A 478 -30.54 5.83 -5.96
N PHE A 479 -29.68 6.59 -5.28
CA PHE A 479 -30.12 7.59 -4.31
C PHE A 479 -30.77 8.78 -5.00
N LEU A 480 -32.03 9.08 -4.63
CA LEU A 480 -32.83 10.23 -5.08
C LEU A 480 -32.90 10.41 -6.60
N VAL A 481 -32.83 9.31 -7.36
CA VAL A 481 -33.01 9.36 -8.81
C VAL A 481 -34.49 9.36 -9.18
N ASN A 482 -34.80 9.98 -10.33
CA ASN A 482 -36.14 9.92 -10.90
C ASN A 482 -36.50 8.50 -11.38
N ASN A 483 -37.78 8.25 -11.64
CA ASN A 483 -38.28 6.93 -12.04
C ASN A 483 -37.62 6.40 -13.31
N ARG A 484 -37.33 7.25 -14.30
CA ARG A 484 -36.63 6.85 -15.54
C ARG A 484 -35.24 6.26 -15.25
N CYS A 485 -34.45 6.91 -14.40
CA CYS A 485 -33.14 6.40 -14.00
C CYS A 485 -33.25 5.09 -13.20
N LYS A 486 -34.28 4.93 -12.35
CA LYS A 486 -34.53 3.66 -11.66
C LYS A 486 -34.84 2.54 -12.64
N GLU A 487 -35.65 2.81 -13.65
CA GLU A 487 -35.97 1.87 -14.72
C GLU A 487 -34.69 1.42 -15.44
N GLU A 488 -33.83 2.36 -15.86
CA GLU A 488 -32.55 2.04 -16.50
C GLU A 488 -31.62 1.18 -15.62
N ILE A 489 -31.54 1.45 -14.31
CA ILE A 489 -30.77 0.63 -13.37
C ILE A 489 -31.34 -0.80 -13.27
N LEU A 490 -32.66 -0.92 -13.18
CA LEU A 490 -33.34 -2.19 -12.99
C LEU A 490 -33.38 -3.06 -14.25
N LEU A 491 -33.38 -2.43 -15.45
CA LEU A 491 -33.22 -3.13 -16.73
C LEU A 491 -31.90 -3.91 -16.78
N GLU A 492 -30.80 -3.33 -16.29
CA GLU A 492 -29.50 -4.00 -16.22
C GLU A 492 -29.41 -4.96 -15.04
N LEU A 493 -29.85 -4.53 -13.85
CA LEU A 493 -29.64 -5.27 -12.62
C LEU A 493 -30.51 -6.53 -12.53
N SER A 494 -31.75 -6.55 -13.04
CA SER A 494 -32.74 -7.64 -12.92
C SER A 494 -33.11 -8.02 -11.47
N THR A 495 -34.35 -8.45 -11.26
CA THR A 495 -34.86 -8.87 -9.94
C THR A 495 -34.16 -10.12 -9.41
N SER A 496 -33.75 -11.04 -10.28
CA SER A 496 -33.03 -12.27 -9.90
C SER A 496 -31.64 -11.99 -9.35
N THR A 497 -30.93 -11.01 -9.91
CA THR A 497 -29.61 -10.61 -9.38
C THR A 497 -29.75 -9.90 -8.05
N LEU A 498 -30.75 -9.00 -7.90
CA LEU A 498 -31.05 -8.39 -6.61
C LEU A 498 -31.33 -9.46 -5.54
N ALA A 499 -32.13 -10.47 -5.86
CA ALA A 499 -32.39 -11.58 -4.95
C ALA A 499 -31.09 -12.32 -4.58
N SER A 500 -30.23 -12.62 -5.56
CA SER A 500 -28.92 -13.24 -5.32
C SER A 500 -28.02 -12.40 -4.41
N LEU A 501 -27.99 -11.08 -4.59
CA LEU A 501 -27.18 -10.16 -3.79
C LEU A 501 -27.70 -10.03 -2.35
N ILE A 502 -29.03 -10.00 -2.17
CA ILE A 502 -29.66 -10.03 -0.85
C ILE A 502 -29.28 -11.32 -0.11
N THR A 503 -29.12 -12.43 -0.82
CA THR A 503 -28.73 -13.72 -0.23
C THR A 503 -27.23 -14.04 -0.36
N ASP A 504 -26.38 -13.04 -0.65
CA ASP A 504 -24.93 -13.24 -0.80
C ASP A 504 -24.34 -13.86 0.49
N PRO A 505 -23.32 -14.74 0.41
CA PRO A 505 -22.68 -15.28 1.61
C PRO A 505 -22.07 -14.22 2.54
N GLU A 506 -21.70 -13.05 2.02
CA GLU A 506 -21.06 -11.97 2.78
C GLU A 506 -22.08 -10.96 3.30
N ALA A 507 -22.17 -10.79 4.63
CA ALA A 507 -23.11 -9.88 5.26
C ALA A 507 -22.96 -8.42 4.80
N SER A 508 -21.73 -7.98 4.48
CA SER A 508 -21.49 -6.64 3.95
C SER A 508 -22.10 -6.42 2.57
N VAL A 509 -22.12 -7.45 1.71
CA VAL A 509 -22.81 -7.39 0.41
C VAL A 509 -24.32 -7.37 0.63
N GLN A 510 -24.84 -8.21 1.52
CA GLN A 510 -26.27 -8.25 1.86
C GLN A 510 -26.77 -6.89 2.35
N GLU A 511 -26.02 -6.24 3.26
CA GLU A 511 -26.33 -4.91 3.79
C GLU A 511 -26.45 -3.88 2.67
N GLN A 512 -25.44 -3.79 1.79
CA GLN A 512 -25.48 -2.83 0.68
C GLN A 512 -26.57 -3.16 -0.34
N ALA A 513 -26.86 -4.44 -0.59
CA ALA A 513 -27.91 -4.88 -1.50
C ALA A 513 -29.30 -4.48 -0.98
N LEU A 514 -29.56 -4.68 0.31
CA LEU A 514 -30.80 -4.25 0.95
C LEU A 514 -30.91 -2.72 0.97
N ALA A 515 -29.82 -1.99 1.23
CA ALA A 515 -29.81 -0.54 1.13
C ALA A 515 -30.06 -0.02 -0.31
N LEU A 516 -29.60 -0.76 -1.33
CA LEU A 516 -29.93 -0.48 -2.74
C LEU A 516 -31.43 -0.68 -2.98
N VAL A 517 -32.01 -1.81 -2.55
CA VAL A 517 -33.46 -2.05 -2.65
C VAL A 517 -34.24 -0.94 -1.97
N ARG A 518 -33.84 -0.54 -0.75
CA ARG A 518 -34.44 0.57 0.00
C ARG A 518 -34.52 1.84 -0.84
N ASN A 519 -33.42 2.21 -1.52
CA ASN A 519 -33.36 3.39 -2.37
C ASN A 519 -34.21 3.24 -3.64
N LEU A 520 -34.27 2.05 -4.24
CA LEU A 520 -35.07 1.78 -5.43
C LEU A 520 -36.58 1.89 -5.13
N VAL A 521 -37.03 1.45 -3.96
CA VAL A 521 -38.44 1.43 -3.56
C VAL A 521 -38.91 2.73 -2.90
N ASP A 522 -37.99 3.65 -2.61
CA ASP A 522 -38.29 4.97 -2.03
C ASP A 522 -39.01 5.88 -3.04
N GLY A 523 -40.15 6.49 -2.69
CA GLY A 523 -40.86 7.43 -3.56
C GLY A 523 -42.26 6.96 -3.97
N THR A 524 -42.57 6.96 -5.27
CA THR A 524 -43.94 6.73 -5.78
C THR A 524 -44.35 5.26 -5.76
N LEU A 525 -45.66 4.97 -5.80
CA LEU A 525 -46.20 3.61 -5.92
C LEU A 525 -45.55 2.82 -7.06
N ASN A 526 -45.34 3.45 -8.22
CA ASN A 526 -44.67 2.84 -9.38
C ASN A 526 -43.28 2.31 -9.03
N SER A 527 -42.54 2.98 -8.15
CA SER A 527 -41.20 2.52 -7.71
C SER A 527 -41.27 1.22 -6.92
N ILE A 528 -42.33 1.04 -6.11
CA ILE A 528 -42.56 -0.18 -5.33
C ILE A 528 -42.95 -1.33 -6.28
N GLU A 529 -43.92 -1.08 -7.16
CA GLU A 529 -44.43 -2.09 -8.10
C GLU A 529 -43.34 -2.58 -9.06
N TYR A 530 -42.49 -1.67 -9.54
CA TYR A 530 -41.43 -2.00 -10.49
C TYR A 530 -40.30 -2.85 -9.88
N VAL A 531 -40.06 -2.75 -8.56
CA VAL A 531 -39.04 -3.55 -7.86
C VAL A 531 -39.61 -4.90 -7.41
N PHE A 532 -40.79 -4.92 -6.80
CA PHE A 532 -41.33 -6.14 -6.19
C PHE A 532 -42.15 -7.01 -7.15
N GLY A 533 -42.75 -6.42 -8.19
CA GLY A 533 -43.60 -7.12 -9.16
C GLY A 533 -44.68 -7.98 -8.52
N GLU A 534 -45.29 -8.88 -9.29
CA GLU A 534 -46.34 -9.78 -8.80
C GLU A 534 -45.78 -10.99 -8.04
N ASN A 535 -44.51 -11.36 -8.26
CA ASN A 535 -43.95 -12.64 -7.79
C ASN A 535 -43.44 -12.62 -6.33
N GLY A 536 -43.36 -11.45 -5.68
CA GLY A 536 -43.01 -11.33 -4.26
C GLY A 536 -41.63 -11.86 -3.82
N LEU A 537 -40.76 -12.26 -4.76
CA LEU A 537 -39.47 -12.93 -4.50
C LEU A 537 -38.58 -12.14 -3.55
N LEU A 538 -38.41 -10.84 -3.82
CA LEU A 538 -37.57 -9.96 -3.00
C LEU A 538 -38.16 -9.78 -1.60
N LEU A 539 -39.49 -9.65 -1.49
CA LEU A 539 -40.17 -9.47 -0.20
C LEU A 539 -40.04 -10.73 0.67
N HIS A 540 -40.12 -11.93 0.06
CA HIS A 540 -39.85 -13.18 0.74
C HIS A 540 -38.40 -13.29 1.23
N ALA A 541 -37.42 -12.90 0.41
CA ALA A 541 -36.01 -12.87 0.79
C ALA A 541 -35.76 -11.92 1.99
N ILE A 542 -36.38 -10.74 1.98
CA ILE A 542 -36.33 -9.77 3.09
C ILE A 542 -36.96 -10.36 4.36
N GLY A 543 -38.14 -10.98 4.24
CA GLY A 543 -38.82 -11.64 5.36
C GLY A 543 -37.98 -12.76 5.99
N ARG A 544 -37.18 -13.49 5.19
CA ARG A 544 -36.26 -14.51 5.67
C ARG A 544 -35.12 -13.91 6.51
N HIS A 545 -34.57 -12.76 6.08
CA HIS A 545 -33.53 -12.05 6.83
C HIS A 545 -34.04 -11.54 8.18
N LEU A 546 -35.25 -11.00 8.24
CA LEU A 546 -35.84 -10.55 9.52
C LEU A 546 -35.96 -11.69 10.53
N ARG A 547 -36.28 -12.91 10.07
CA ARG A 547 -36.37 -14.09 10.93
C ARG A 547 -34.99 -14.61 11.34
N ASN A 548 -34.11 -14.80 10.36
CA ASN A 548 -32.92 -15.63 10.54
C ASN A 548 -31.63 -14.85 10.76
N SER A 549 -31.55 -13.58 10.34
CA SER A 549 -30.34 -12.78 10.50
C SER A 549 -30.15 -12.39 11.97
N SER A 550 -28.89 -12.41 12.40
CA SER A 550 -28.44 -11.89 13.69
C SER A 550 -27.62 -10.60 13.54
N LYS A 551 -27.54 -10.04 12.32
CA LYS A 551 -26.75 -8.84 12.01
C LYS A 551 -27.66 -7.61 12.06
N SER A 552 -27.37 -6.68 12.97
CA SER A 552 -28.16 -5.46 13.18
C SER A 552 -28.27 -4.61 11.92
N GLU A 553 -27.17 -4.45 11.18
CA GLU A 553 -27.08 -3.60 10.00
C GLU A 553 -28.02 -4.09 8.88
N VAL A 554 -28.05 -5.41 8.67
CA VAL A 554 -28.95 -6.09 7.72
C VAL A 554 -30.41 -5.90 8.13
N LEU A 555 -30.72 -6.13 9.41
CA LEU A 555 -32.08 -6.00 9.95
C LEU A 555 -32.61 -4.57 9.83
N VAL A 556 -31.77 -3.56 10.11
CA VAL A 556 -32.10 -2.15 9.95
C VAL A 556 -32.50 -1.84 8.51
N GLN A 557 -31.74 -2.31 7.50
CA GLN A 557 -32.12 -2.09 6.10
C GLN A 557 -33.44 -2.78 5.74
N CYS A 558 -33.67 -4.02 6.21
CA CYS A 558 -34.94 -4.71 6.01
C CYS A 558 -36.14 -3.89 6.53
N MET A 559 -36.01 -3.31 7.73
CA MET A 559 -37.07 -2.49 8.33
C MET A 559 -37.36 -1.23 7.53
N TYR A 560 -36.32 -0.54 7.03
CA TYR A 560 -36.51 0.61 6.15
C TYR A 560 -37.21 0.24 4.84
N ILE A 561 -36.86 -0.90 4.24
CA ILE A 561 -37.54 -1.37 3.02
C ILE A 561 -39.02 -1.62 3.30
N LEU A 562 -39.36 -2.35 4.38
CA LEU A 562 -40.76 -2.61 4.72
C LEU A 562 -41.54 -1.33 5.01
N SER A 563 -40.90 -0.34 5.66
CA SER A 563 -41.50 0.98 5.88
C SER A 563 -41.83 1.68 4.55
N ASN A 564 -40.92 1.64 3.57
CA ASN A 564 -41.15 2.23 2.26
C ASN A 564 -42.27 1.48 1.50
N VAL A 565 -42.27 0.15 1.53
CA VAL A 565 -43.31 -0.68 0.89
C VAL A 565 -44.69 -0.44 1.52
N ALA A 566 -44.77 -0.28 2.85
CA ALA A 566 -46.02 -0.01 3.55
C ALA A 566 -46.67 1.35 3.20
N SER A 567 -45.91 2.27 2.58
CA SER A 567 -46.47 3.52 2.03
C SER A 567 -47.24 3.33 0.71
N GLY A 568 -47.19 2.11 0.14
CA GLY A 568 -47.91 1.75 -1.08
C GLY A 568 -49.42 1.48 -0.89
N ASN A 569 -50.01 0.76 -1.85
CA ASN A 569 -51.42 0.37 -1.84
C ASN A 569 -51.74 -0.68 -0.75
N GLU A 570 -53.03 -1.04 -0.58
CA GLU A 570 -53.46 -2.01 0.44
C GLU A 570 -52.79 -3.39 0.28
N HIS A 571 -52.54 -3.83 -0.97
CA HIS A 571 -51.86 -5.10 -1.22
C HIS A 571 -50.42 -5.10 -0.66
N HIS A 572 -49.69 -3.99 -0.84
CA HIS A 572 -48.35 -3.84 -0.26
C HIS A 572 -48.38 -3.84 1.27
N LYS A 573 -49.37 -3.18 1.89
CA LYS A 573 -49.53 -3.17 3.35
C LYS A 573 -49.84 -4.56 3.90
N GLU A 574 -50.75 -5.29 3.28
CA GLU A 574 -51.08 -6.67 3.64
C GLU A 574 -49.86 -7.59 3.53
N ALA A 575 -49.08 -7.45 2.45
CA ALA A 575 -47.85 -8.21 2.25
C ALA A 575 -46.82 -7.92 3.36
N VAL A 576 -46.58 -6.66 3.70
CA VAL A 576 -45.69 -6.28 4.82
C VAL A 576 -46.18 -6.88 6.14
N MET A 577 -47.47 -6.77 6.44
CA MET A 577 -48.06 -7.30 7.67
C MET A 577 -47.90 -8.82 7.78
N SER A 578 -48.08 -9.55 6.67
CA SER A 578 -47.88 -11.02 6.64
C SER A 578 -46.45 -11.45 6.96
N HIS A 579 -45.46 -10.62 6.62
CA HIS A 579 -44.05 -10.90 6.88
C HIS A 579 -43.61 -10.52 8.31
N LEU A 580 -44.18 -9.45 8.87
CA LEU A 580 -43.92 -9.02 10.25
C LEU A 580 -44.67 -9.88 11.27
N PHE A 581 -45.90 -10.30 10.95
CA PHE A 581 -46.80 -11.05 11.82
C PHE A 581 -47.30 -12.32 11.10
N PRO A 582 -46.44 -13.35 10.92
CA PRO A 582 -46.88 -14.60 10.32
C PRO A 582 -47.95 -15.27 11.21
N GLN A 583 -49.01 -15.78 10.57
CA GLN A 583 -50.11 -16.48 11.26
C GLN A 583 -49.60 -17.83 11.81
N ALA A 584 -49.56 -17.94 13.14
CA ALA A 584 -49.33 -19.13 13.99
C ALA A 584 -47.95 -19.85 13.90
N GLY A 585 -47.11 -19.69 14.95
CA GLY A 585 -45.93 -20.51 15.26
C GLY A 585 -44.96 -19.84 16.26
N ASN A 586 -44.00 -20.59 16.85
CA ASN A 586 -42.93 -20.10 17.76
C ASN A 586 -42.06 -18.95 17.17
N ASP A 587 -42.18 -18.66 15.87
CA ASP A 587 -41.42 -17.62 15.17
C ASP A 587 -41.96 -16.20 15.39
N THR A 588 -43.23 -16.02 15.78
CA THR A 588 -43.85 -14.70 15.98
C THR A 588 -43.24 -13.95 17.18
N GLU A 589 -42.81 -14.70 18.20
CA GLU A 589 -42.17 -14.17 19.42
C GLU A 589 -40.75 -13.63 19.11
N ASN A 590 -40.00 -14.33 18.26
CA ASN A 590 -38.64 -13.93 17.84
C ASN A 590 -38.60 -12.63 17.01
N VAL A 591 -39.57 -12.41 16.12
CA VAL A 591 -39.64 -11.18 15.30
C VAL A 591 -40.05 -9.98 16.17
N LEU A 592 -41.01 -10.16 17.07
CA LEU A 592 -41.48 -9.08 17.95
C LEU A 592 -40.38 -8.65 18.94
N ILE A 593 -39.63 -9.62 19.50
CA ILE A 593 -38.47 -9.34 20.36
C ILE A 593 -37.39 -8.58 19.58
N LYS A 594 -37.04 -8.99 18.36
CA LYS A 594 -36.06 -8.27 17.52
C LYS A 594 -36.51 -6.85 17.15
N VAL A 595 -37.80 -6.65 16.85
CA VAL A 595 -38.36 -5.31 16.57
C VAL A 595 -38.30 -4.41 17.82
N ILE A 596 -38.52 -4.98 19.01
CA ILE A 596 -38.38 -4.28 20.29
C ILE A 596 -36.90 -4.00 20.62
N GLU A 597 -35.98 -4.95 20.35
CA GLU A 597 -34.54 -4.77 20.49
C GLU A 597 -34.02 -3.67 19.55
N LEU A 598 -34.47 -3.60 18.31
CA LEU A 598 -34.13 -2.53 17.36
C LEU A 598 -34.69 -1.17 17.79
N ARG A 599 -35.91 -1.15 18.37
CA ARG A 599 -36.49 0.06 18.98
C ARG A 599 -35.69 0.52 20.21
N ASN A 600 -35.20 -0.42 21.02
CA ASN A 600 -34.41 -0.17 22.23
C ASN A 600 -32.92 0.10 21.96
N ALA A 601 -32.39 -0.33 20.81
CA ALA A 601 -31.04 -0.06 20.33
C ALA A 601 -30.81 1.42 19.92
N GLY A 602 -31.83 2.29 20.08
CA GLY A 602 -31.60 3.73 20.06
C GLY A 602 -31.50 4.33 18.67
N ILE A 603 -32.35 3.92 17.72
CA ILE A 603 -32.46 4.54 16.38
C ILE A 603 -32.57 6.09 16.47
N LEU A 604 -33.15 6.64 17.55
CA LEU A 604 -33.22 8.08 17.84
C LEU A 604 -31.95 8.69 18.47
N SER A 605 -31.14 7.91 19.19
CA SER A 605 -29.86 8.34 19.78
C SER A 605 -28.67 8.17 18.82
N GLU A 606 -28.69 7.14 17.97
CA GLU A 606 -27.74 6.98 16.87
C GLU A 606 -27.89 8.09 15.84
N LEU A 607 -29.12 8.52 15.50
CA LEU A 607 -29.38 9.69 14.65
C LEU A 607 -28.72 10.99 15.14
N LYS A 608 -28.54 11.16 16.46
CA LYS A 608 -27.82 12.31 17.05
C LYS A 608 -26.29 12.16 16.98
N ASN A 609 -25.77 10.94 17.09
CA ASN A 609 -24.33 10.66 16.94
C ASN A 609 -23.88 10.66 15.46
N MET A 610 -24.79 10.35 14.54
CA MET A 610 -24.59 10.33 13.07
C MET A 610 -24.37 11.73 12.46
N PHE A 611 -24.55 12.81 13.23
CA PHE A 611 -24.29 14.19 12.79
C PHE A 611 -22.80 14.45 12.49
N ASN A 612 -21.93 13.68 13.16
CA ASN A 612 -20.48 13.74 13.03
C ASN A 612 -19.90 12.51 12.33
N ASP A 613 -20.74 11.72 11.65
CA ASP A 613 -20.31 10.51 10.97
C ASP A 613 -19.39 10.84 9.77
N PRO A 614 -18.26 10.13 9.59
CA PRO A 614 -17.36 10.32 8.45
C PRO A 614 -17.96 9.84 7.11
N CYS A 615 -19.02 9.03 7.13
CA CYS A 615 -19.78 8.63 5.95
C CYS A 615 -20.80 9.72 5.56
N LEU A 616 -20.65 10.26 4.35
CA LEU A 616 -21.46 11.36 3.84
C LEU A 616 -22.95 11.00 3.71
N ASP A 617 -23.25 9.75 3.35
CA ASP A 617 -24.61 9.21 3.25
C ASP A 617 -25.34 9.29 4.60
N VAL A 618 -24.65 8.87 5.67
CA VAL A 618 -25.17 8.82 7.03
C VAL A 618 -25.40 10.22 7.61
N LYS A 619 -24.46 11.14 7.36
CA LYS A 619 -24.52 12.53 7.82
C LYS A 619 -25.62 13.34 7.14
N LEU A 620 -25.89 13.09 5.86
CA LEU A 620 -26.94 13.79 5.11
C LEU A 620 -28.34 13.27 5.44
N GLN A 621 -28.47 11.97 5.66
CA GLN A 621 -29.74 11.33 6.00
C GLN A 621 -30.18 11.71 7.43
N SER A 622 -29.24 11.80 8.38
CA SER A 622 -29.50 12.29 9.74
C SER A 622 -29.90 13.77 9.80
N ARG A 623 -29.27 14.66 9.02
CA ARG A 623 -29.67 16.09 8.94
C ARG A 623 -31.09 16.27 8.39
N ARG A 624 -31.45 15.57 7.30
CA ARG A 624 -32.78 15.69 6.67
C ARG A 624 -33.92 15.08 7.48
N LEU A 625 -33.63 14.11 8.34
CA LEU A 625 -34.61 13.50 9.26
C LEU A 625 -34.92 14.37 10.49
N LEU A 626 -34.06 15.33 10.83
CA LEU A 626 -34.22 16.22 11.99
C LEU A 626 -34.78 17.60 11.63
N ASP A 627 -34.66 18.02 10.36
CA ASP A 627 -35.23 19.28 9.83
C ASP A 627 -36.69 19.12 9.33
N ARG A 628 -37.31 17.95 9.53
CA ARG A 628 -38.73 17.65 9.32
C ARG A 628 -39.36 17.22 10.64
#